data_AF-A0A258DQP1-F1
#
_entry.id   AF-A0A258DQP1-F1
#
_cell.length_a   1.000
_cell.length_b   1.000
_cell.length_c   1.000
_cell.angle_alpha   90.00
_cell.angle_beta   90.00
_cell.angle_gamma   90.00
#
_symmetry.space_group_name_H-M   'P 1'
#
loop_
_entity.id
_entity.type
_entity.pdbx_description
1 polymer ?
#
loop_
_entity_poly.entity_id
_entity_poly.type
_entity_poly.pdbx_seq_one_letter_code
_entity_poly.pdbx_strand_id
1 'polypeptide(L)'
;MSKKIAISALLIVLIQFGGFAQSPEKEVEAVIRSLFDGMKNKNANQVAAAFSETALMQTVQAKPEGSTVGSNAVADFVNRIATTPAETVLDEQILD
;
A
#
# COMPACT_ATOMS: atom_id res chain seq x y z
N MET A 1 32.02 -32.92 -27.14
CA MET A 1 32.47 -31.65 -26.53
C MET A 1 31.42 -30.55 -26.70
N SER A 2 30.87 -30.38 -27.90
CA SER A 2 29.82 -29.43 -28.27
C SER A 2 28.51 -29.49 -27.45
N LYS A 3 28.01 -30.69 -27.09
CA LYS A 3 26.82 -30.82 -26.23
C LYS A 3 27.01 -30.27 -24.81
N LYS A 4 28.22 -30.44 -24.25
CA LYS A 4 28.55 -29.92 -22.91
C LYS A 4 28.62 -28.40 -22.92
N ILE A 5 29.20 -27.83 -23.99
CA ILE A 5 29.27 -26.38 -24.20
C ILE A 5 27.87 -25.78 -24.37
N ALA A 6 26.98 -26.44 -25.12
CA ALA A 6 25.60 -25.99 -25.28
C ALA A 6 24.80 -26.01 -23.96
N ILE A 7 24.97 -27.06 -23.15
CA ILE A 7 24.32 -27.16 -21.82
C ILE A 7 24.87 -26.09 -20.86
N SER A 8 26.18 -25.85 -20.87
CA SER A 8 26.79 -24.78 -20.06
C SER A 8 26.31 -23.40 -20.48
N ALA A 9 26.17 -23.14 -21.79
CA ALA A 9 25.63 -21.87 -22.29
C ALA A 9 24.17 -21.67 -21.88
N LEU A 10 23.35 -22.72 -21.95
CA LEU A 10 21.95 -22.68 -21.50
C LEU A 10 21.83 -22.41 -20.00
N LEU A 11 22.68 -23.04 -19.18
CA LEU A 11 22.70 -22.81 -17.72
C LEU A 11 23.12 -21.38 -17.37
N ILE A 12 24.06 -20.79 -18.11
CA ILE A 12 24.46 -19.38 -17.91
C ILE A 12 23.29 -18.43 -18.22
N VAL A 13 22.52 -18.70 -19.28
CA VAL A 13 21.34 -17.89 -19.63
C VAL A 13 20.26 -17.99 -18.55
N LEU A 14 20.06 -19.16 -17.93
CA LEU A 14 19.08 -19.34 -16.86
C LEU A 14 19.45 -18.60 -15.57
N ILE A 15 20.74 -18.35 -15.31
CA ILE A 15 21.20 -17.56 -14.14
C ILE A 15 20.98 -16.04 -14.35
N GLN A 16 20.84 -15.58 -15.59
CA GLN A 16 20.55 -14.16 -15.90
C GLN A 16 19.10 -13.78 -15.59
N PHE A 17 18.18 -14.75 -15.48
CA PHE A 17 16.81 -14.54 -14.98
C PHE A 17 16.77 -14.55 -13.45
N GLY A 18 17.72 -13.86 -12.82
CA GLY A 18 17.74 -13.64 -11.38
C GLY A 18 16.38 -13.12 -10.93
N GLY A 19 15.76 -13.84 -9.99
CA GLY A 19 14.38 -13.65 -9.60
C GLY A 19 14.05 -12.20 -9.29
N PHE A 20 12.87 -11.78 -9.75
CA PHE A 20 12.22 -10.53 -9.37
C PHE A 20 11.92 -10.52 -7.87
N ALA A 21 12.95 -10.35 -7.04
CA ALA A 21 12.79 -9.93 -5.67
C ALA A 21 12.56 -8.42 -5.70
N GLN A 22 11.39 -8.00 -6.20
CA GLN A 22 10.89 -6.68 -5.84
C GLN A 22 10.82 -6.70 -4.31
N SER A 23 11.57 -5.80 -3.67
CA SER A 23 11.64 -5.74 -2.22
C SER A 23 10.22 -5.42 -1.72
N PRO A 24 9.60 -6.26 -0.86
CA PRO A 24 8.25 -6.03 -0.36
C PRO A 24 8.05 -4.62 0.23
N GLU A 25 9.11 -4.08 0.82
CA GLU A 25 9.15 -2.73 1.37
C GLU A 25 8.85 -1.64 0.34
N LYS A 26 9.50 -1.66 -0.84
CA LYS A 26 9.29 -0.63 -1.87
C LYS A 26 7.89 -0.67 -2.46
N GLU A 27 7.30 -1.85 -2.58
CA GLU A 27 5.92 -1.99 -3.04
C GLU A 27 4.93 -1.44 -2.03
N VAL A 28 5.12 -1.78 -0.75
CA VAL A 28 4.30 -1.24 0.35
C VAL A 28 4.44 0.27 0.42
N GLU A 29 5.66 0.81 0.32
CA GLU A 29 5.93 2.25 0.30
C GLU A 29 5.18 2.93 -0.85
N ALA A 30 5.22 2.36 -2.05
CA ALA A 30 4.51 2.90 -3.21
C ALA A 30 2.99 2.97 -2.97
N VAL A 31 2.39 1.95 -2.35
CA VAL A 31 0.96 1.94 -1.99
C VAL A 31 0.65 3.03 -0.95
N ILE A 32 1.47 3.17 0.10
CA ILE A 32 1.30 4.19 1.13
C ILE A 32 1.41 5.60 0.54
N ARG A 33 2.41 5.85 -0.30
CA ARG A 33 2.57 7.15 -0.98
C ARG A 33 1.38 7.47 -1.89
N SER A 34 0.87 6.47 -2.61
CA SER A 34 -0.34 6.64 -3.43
C SER A 34 -1.57 6.94 -2.57
N LEU A 35 -1.71 6.31 -1.40
CA LEU A 35 -2.78 6.60 -0.44
C LEU A 35 -2.70 8.06 0.05
N PHE A 36 -1.51 8.51 0.45
CA PHE A 36 -1.29 9.88 0.94
C PHE A 36 -1.60 10.93 -0.12
N ASP A 37 -1.14 10.71 -1.36
CA ASP A 37 -1.47 11.58 -2.48
C ASP A 37 -2.99 11.60 -2.74
N GLY A 38 -3.65 10.44 -2.68
CA GLY A 38 -5.11 10.34 -2.76
C GLY A 38 -5.82 11.13 -1.65
N MET A 39 -5.30 11.12 -0.42
CA MET A 39 -5.86 11.89 0.69
C MET A 39 -5.67 13.40 0.49
N LYS A 40 -4.46 13.83 0.12
CA LYS A 40 -4.12 15.23 -0.16
C LYS A 40 -5.01 15.84 -1.23
N ASN A 41 -5.23 15.08 -2.31
CA ASN A 41 -6.04 15.51 -3.45
C ASN A 41 -7.53 15.17 -3.30
N LYS A 42 -7.94 14.54 -2.19
CA LYS A 42 -9.32 14.07 -1.92
C LYS A 42 -9.86 13.16 -3.02
N ASN A 43 -8.99 12.38 -3.65
CA ASN A 43 -9.33 11.42 -4.68
C ASN A 43 -9.82 10.10 -4.06
N ALA A 44 -11.14 9.98 -3.92
CA ALA A 44 -11.80 8.82 -3.32
C ALA A 44 -11.39 7.48 -3.97
N ASN A 45 -11.26 7.44 -5.29
CA ASN A 45 -10.92 6.21 -6.02
C ASN A 45 -9.49 5.75 -5.73
N GLN A 46 -8.56 6.69 -5.66
CA GLN A 46 -7.16 6.42 -5.34
C GLN A 46 -6.98 5.96 -3.89
N VAL A 47 -7.75 6.55 -2.96
CA VAL A 47 -7.78 6.10 -1.55
C VAL A 47 -8.37 4.70 -1.45
N ALA A 48 -9.49 4.43 -2.13
CA ALA A 48 -10.14 3.11 -2.11
C ALA A 48 -9.23 2.01 -2.65
N ALA A 49 -8.44 2.29 -3.69
CA ALA A 49 -7.53 1.34 -4.31
C ALA A 49 -6.39 0.85 -3.39
N ALA A 50 -6.12 1.56 -2.28
CA ALA A 50 -5.12 1.15 -1.30
C ALA A 50 -5.59 0.01 -0.37
N PHE A 51 -6.89 -0.33 -0.40
CA PHE A 51 -7.48 -1.32 0.50
C PHE A 51 -8.00 -2.54 -0.26
N SER A 52 -7.95 -3.71 0.38
CA SER A 52 -8.64 -4.90 -0.12
C SER A 52 -10.14 -4.83 0.19
N GLU A 53 -10.94 -5.60 -0.54
CA GLU A 53 -12.40 -5.70 -0.31
C GLU A 53 -12.75 -6.18 1.11
N THR A 54 -11.85 -6.95 1.74
CA THR A 54 -12.01 -7.50 3.09
C THR A 54 -11.15 -6.79 4.13
N ALA A 55 -10.66 -5.58 3.82
CA ALA A 55 -9.81 -4.84 4.75
C ALA A 55 -10.56 -4.50 6.04
N LEU A 56 -9.91 -4.78 7.17
CA LEU A 56 -10.44 -4.44 8.50
C LEU A 56 -9.95 -3.06 8.88
N MET A 57 -10.87 -2.18 9.25
CA MET A 57 -10.55 -0.85 9.74
C MET A 57 -11.04 -0.68 11.17
N GLN A 58 -10.08 -0.50 12.07
CA GLN A 58 -10.31 -0.37 13.49
C GLN A 58 -9.82 0.99 13.99
N THR A 59 -10.52 1.53 14.98
CA THR A 59 -10.15 2.79 15.63
C THR A 59 -10.15 2.58 17.13
N VAL A 60 -8.99 2.80 17.76
CA VAL A 60 -8.89 2.78 19.22
C VAL A 60 -9.39 4.12 19.76
N GLN A 61 -10.44 4.07 20.56
CA GLN A 61 -11.02 5.22 21.25
C GLN A 61 -10.60 5.16 22.72
N ALA A 62 -9.62 5.98 23.10
CA ALA A 62 -9.21 6.12 24.48
C ALA A 62 -10.21 7.01 25.24
N LYS A 63 -10.76 6.47 26.34
CA LYS A 63 -11.65 7.21 27.25
C LYS A 63 -11.11 7.11 28.69
N PRO A 64 -11.46 8.05 29.59
CA PRO A 64 -11.04 7.99 30.99
C PRO A 64 -11.38 6.67 31.69
N GLU A 65 -12.52 6.09 31.35
CA GLU A 65 -13.04 4.81 31.83
C GLU A 65 -12.44 3.55 31.18
N GLY A 66 -11.56 3.71 30.16
CA GLY A 66 -10.92 2.62 29.44
C GLY A 66 -10.92 2.80 27.92
N SER A 67 -10.01 2.10 27.24
CA SER A 67 -9.96 2.13 25.77
C SER A 67 -10.96 1.14 25.16
N THR A 68 -11.65 1.57 24.11
CA THR A 68 -12.57 0.74 23.32
C THR A 68 -12.12 0.69 21.87
N VAL A 69 -12.44 -0.39 21.16
CA VAL A 69 -12.12 -0.53 19.72
C VAL A 69 -13.41 -0.38 18.92
N GLY A 70 -13.47 0.66 18.10
CA GLY A 70 -14.50 0.82 17.08
C GLY A 70 -14.08 0.13 15.78
N SER A 71 -15.06 -0.31 14.99
CA SER A 71 -14.84 -0.89 13.66
C SER A 71 -15.73 -0.18 12.65
N ASN A 72 -15.15 0.23 11.52
CA ASN A 72 -15.84 0.96 10.46
C ASN A 72 -15.56 0.30 9.09
N ALA A 73 -16.41 0.54 8.09
CA ALA A 73 -16.16 0.04 6.74
C ALA A 73 -15.19 0.96 5.98
N VAL A 74 -14.36 0.41 5.09
CA VAL A 74 -13.44 1.21 4.24
C VAL A 74 -14.18 2.30 3.49
N ALA A 75 -15.40 2.00 3.01
CA ALA A 75 -16.26 2.96 2.32
C ALA A 75 -16.54 4.21 3.17
N ASP A 76 -16.72 4.07 4.49
CA ASP A 76 -16.97 5.20 5.40
C ASP A 76 -15.73 6.09 5.49
N PHE A 77 -14.54 5.49 5.53
CA PHE A 77 -13.28 6.24 5.52
C PHE A 77 -13.07 6.97 4.20
N VAL A 78 -13.25 6.29 3.07
CA VAL A 78 -13.13 6.91 1.74
C VAL A 78 -14.10 8.09 1.63
N ASN A 79 -15.34 7.93 2.07
CA ASN A 79 -16.33 9.00 2.09
C ASN A 79 -15.89 10.17 2.99
N ARG A 80 -15.34 9.89 4.18
CA ARG A 80 -14.80 10.93 5.07
C ARG A 80 -13.70 11.74 4.41
N ILE A 81 -12.78 11.11 3.69
CA ILE A 81 -11.72 11.82 2.95
C ILE A 81 -12.31 12.69 1.84
N ALA A 82 -13.22 12.14 1.04
CA ALA A 82 -13.86 12.86 -0.07
C ALA A 82 -14.68 14.08 0.39
N THR A 83 -15.33 13.96 1.55
CA THR A 83 -16.19 15.00 2.13
C THR A 83 -15.45 15.94 3.09
N THR A 84 -14.13 15.74 3.27
CA THR A 84 -13.32 16.60 4.13
C THR A 84 -13.34 18.05 3.60
N PRO A 85 -13.64 19.06 4.44
CA PRO A 85 -13.76 20.45 4.02
C PRO A 85 -12.53 20.97 3.26
N ALA A 86 -12.74 21.86 2.30
CA ALA A 86 -11.71 22.34 1.35
C ALA A 86 -10.47 22.93 2.06
N GLU A 87 -10.70 23.60 3.17
CA GLU A 87 -9.70 24.23 4.03
C GLU A 87 -8.84 23.25 4.82
N THR A 88 -9.28 22.00 4.99
CA THR A 88 -8.53 20.97 5.71
C THR A 88 -7.54 20.30 4.76
N VAL A 89 -6.26 20.47 5.07
CA VAL A 89 -5.14 19.85 4.35
C VAL A 89 -4.83 18.49 4.97
N LEU A 90 -4.85 17.44 4.14
CA LEU A 90 -4.51 16.06 4.52
C LEU A 90 -3.18 15.66 3.88
N ASP A 91 -2.08 16.28 4.32
CA ASP A 91 -0.74 16.10 3.72
C ASP A 91 0.13 15.17 4.59
N GLU A 92 -0.18 13.87 4.52
CA GLU A 92 0.56 12.83 5.24
C GLU A 92 1.91 12.54 4.57
N GLN A 93 2.93 12.21 5.37
CA GLN A 93 4.30 11.96 4.88
C GLN A 93 4.94 10.76 5.58
N ILE A 94 5.70 9.96 4.82
CA ILE A 94 6.59 8.95 5.38
C ILE A 94 7.83 9.70 5.88
N LEU A 95 8.17 9.53 7.16
CA LEU A 95 9.37 10.09 7.77
C LEU A 95 10.56 9.14 7.57
N ASP A 96 11.76 9.71 7.47
CA ASP A 96 13.03 8.99 7.28
C ASP A 96 13.39 8.06 8.45
#